data_AF-A0A965ZFU2-F1
#
_entry.id   AF-A0A965ZFU2-F1
#
_cell.length_a   1.000
_cell.length_b   1.000
_cell.length_c   1.000
_cell.angle_alpha   90.00
_cell.angle_beta   90.00
_cell.angle_gamma   90.00
#
_symmetry.space_group_name_H-M   'P 1'
#
loop_
_entity.id
_entity.type
_entity.pdbx_description
1 polymer ?
#
loop_
_entity_poly.entity_id
_entity_poly.type
_entity_poly.pdbx_seq_one_letter_code
_entity_poly.pdbx_strand_id
1 'polypeptide(L)'
;MEPTPLNQESIQNALDQLRNWFPEQASAIKKYNDELVDNILKDTEPDPNSPLGKIAELPVSEVSIESAPANKMAATVQALKLPGKIVSDSTDDELFSFSTGFTPCEFAVGKAMVSAGFFVLSMVGINGSAHERVVYSFLQEFRPVADKFMRLFNSFDAAVGFYEKAKVFFKIAGGLYKASCLKMLIKTWAEEANWFDWASTAAIAIAQFTVWFATEGIAFIAEVALLLASAGFLIADIVKAVNVCTADECTPAKAPVENFTPAGSFINSADNVLVTLFAQCKNKAGVYVDSTLNITNIATIKQVDNADGKLVFAPATGSKATTFTPNGSYRSSSQNIKVTLSAACKNMQGNTVNSVLDITDLALSKEIANANGQLKVEGQ
;
A
#
# COMPACT_ATOMS: atom_id res chain seq x y z
N MET A 1 -4.47 12.83 -26.35
CA MET A 1 -3.21 12.45 -25.69
C MET A 1 -2.91 11.05 -26.19
N GLU A 2 -1.93 10.90 -27.06
CA GLU A 2 -1.61 9.59 -27.64
C GLU A 2 -1.06 8.67 -26.53
N PRO A 3 -1.52 7.41 -26.43
CA PRO A 3 -0.91 6.45 -25.52
C PRO A 3 0.55 6.30 -25.90
N THR A 4 1.48 6.52 -24.96
CA THR A 4 2.91 6.29 -25.21
C THR A 4 3.09 4.82 -25.56
N PRO A 5 3.48 4.48 -26.79
CA PRO A 5 3.64 3.09 -27.18
C PRO A 5 4.75 2.45 -26.34
N LEU A 6 4.61 1.15 -26.07
CA LEU A 6 5.66 0.36 -25.44
C LEU A 6 6.93 0.52 -26.30
N ASN A 7 8.01 1.02 -25.72
CA ASN A 7 9.26 1.29 -26.44
C ASN A 7 10.43 0.49 -25.85
N GLN A 8 11.52 0.39 -26.61
CA GLN A 8 12.70 -0.39 -26.22
C GLN A 8 13.26 0.01 -24.85
N GLU A 9 13.27 1.31 -24.53
CA GLU A 9 13.73 1.81 -23.22
C GLU A 9 12.84 1.32 -22.07
N SER A 10 11.52 1.35 -22.25
CA SER A 10 10.55 0.87 -21.25
C SER A 10 10.70 -0.63 -21.00
N ILE A 11 10.95 -1.41 -22.06
CA ILE A 11 11.20 -2.85 -21.96
C ILE A 11 12.53 -3.11 -21.26
N GLN A 12 13.57 -2.34 -21.58
CA GLN A 12 14.89 -2.52 -20.95
C GLN A 12 14.83 -2.23 -19.45
N ASN A 13 14.15 -1.14 -19.05
CA ASN A 13 13.90 -0.83 -17.65
C ASN A 13 13.09 -1.93 -16.94
N ALA A 14 12.10 -2.50 -17.64
CA ALA A 14 11.31 -3.61 -17.12
C ALA A 14 12.15 -4.88 -16.92
N LEU A 15 13.04 -5.22 -17.86
CA LEU A 15 13.96 -6.34 -17.73
C LEU A 15 14.96 -6.13 -16.60
N ASP A 16 15.46 -4.91 -16.39
CA ASP A 16 16.31 -4.57 -15.23
C ASP A 16 15.57 -4.75 -13.91
N GLN A 17 14.33 -4.29 -13.85
CA GLN A 17 13.48 -4.52 -12.69
C GLN A 17 13.21 -6.01 -12.45
N LEU A 18 12.99 -6.79 -13.52
CA LEU A 18 12.80 -8.24 -13.45
C LEU A 18 14.06 -8.93 -12.89
N ARG A 19 15.26 -8.51 -13.33
CA ARG A 19 16.55 -8.98 -12.78
C ARG A 19 16.68 -8.68 -11.28
N ASN A 20 16.23 -7.51 -10.84
CA ASN A 20 16.24 -7.12 -9.43
C ASN A 20 15.21 -7.90 -8.60
N TRP A 21 14.06 -8.23 -9.20
CA TRP A 21 13.02 -9.01 -8.54
C TRP A 21 13.39 -10.49 -8.43
N PHE A 22 14.01 -11.06 -9.46
CA PHE A 22 14.34 -12.48 -9.57
C PHE A 22 15.84 -12.65 -9.81
N PRO A 23 16.68 -12.40 -8.79
CA PRO A 23 18.15 -12.45 -8.94
C PRO A 23 18.65 -13.82 -9.41
N GLU A 24 17.94 -14.91 -9.08
CA GLU A 24 18.20 -16.26 -9.56
C GLU A 24 18.03 -16.42 -11.07
N GLN A 25 17.21 -15.57 -11.70
CA GLN A 25 16.96 -15.56 -13.15
C GLN A 25 17.79 -14.51 -13.89
N ALA A 26 18.54 -13.66 -13.18
CA ALA A 26 19.21 -12.50 -13.76
C ALA A 26 20.20 -12.88 -14.88
N SER A 27 20.92 -13.98 -14.72
CA SER A 27 21.86 -14.50 -15.73
C SER A 27 21.14 -14.96 -17.00
N ALA A 28 19.98 -15.61 -16.86
CA ALA A 28 19.18 -16.07 -17.99
C ALA A 28 18.54 -14.88 -18.72
N ILE A 29 17.94 -13.95 -17.98
CA ILE A 29 17.35 -12.72 -18.55
C ILE A 29 18.41 -11.90 -19.29
N LYS A 30 19.63 -11.79 -18.74
CA LYS A 30 20.74 -11.11 -19.42
C LYS A 30 21.19 -11.83 -20.69
N LYS A 31 21.21 -13.17 -20.68
CA LYS A 31 21.61 -13.99 -21.83
C LYS A 31 20.65 -13.84 -23.01
N TYR A 32 19.35 -13.77 -22.73
CA TYR A 32 18.28 -13.71 -23.74
C TYR A 32 17.70 -12.29 -23.88
N ASN A 33 18.41 -11.25 -23.44
CA ASN A 33 17.88 -9.87 -23.37
C ASN A 33 17.36 -9.39 -24.74
N ASP A 34 18.16 -9.57 -25.79
CA ASP A 34 17.81 -9.08 -27.13
C ASP A 34 16.63 -9.88 -27.72
N GLU A 35 16.60 -11.20 -27.51
CA GLU A 35 15.49 -12.06 -27.95
C GLU A 35 14.18 -11.72 -27.21
N LEU A 36 14.24 -11.38 -25.92
CA LEU A 36 13.09 -10.91 -25.15
C LEU A 36 12.60 -9.55 -25.67
N VAL A 37 13.49 -8.61 -25.93
CA VAL A 37 13.14 -7.28 -26.48
C VAL A 37 12.48 -7.42 -27.85
N ASP A 38 13.10 -8.19 -28.75
CA ASP A 38 12.59 -8.42 -30.10
C ASP A 38 11.23 -9.11 -30.06
N ASN A 39 11.07 -10.14 -29.24
CA ASN A 39 9.80 -10.87 -29.11
C ASN A 39 8.66 -9.97 -28.59
N ILE A 40 8.96 -9.10 -27.63
CA ILE A 40 7.95 -8.17 -27.07
C ILE A 40 7.58 -7.09 -28.10
N LEU A 41 8.55 -6.55 -28.84
CA LEU A 41 8.30 -5.45 -29.78
C LEU A 41 7.64 -5.91 -31.08
N LYS A 42 7.84 -7.17 -31.48
CA LYS A 42 7.36 -7.73 -32.76
C LYS A 42 5.88 -7.55 -33.04
N ASP A 43 5.03 -7.49 -32.00
CA ASP A 43 3.57 -7.32 -32.11
C ASP A 43 3.08 -5.93 -31.65
N THR A 44 3.99 -4.96 -31.43
CA THR A 44 3.66 -3.62 -30.93
C THR A 44 3.75 -2.51 -31.99
N GLU A 45 4.36 -2.78 -33.14
CA GLU A 45 4.34 -1.85 -34.27
C GLU A 45 3.00 -1.99 -35.03
N PRO A 46 2.20 -0.92 -35.15
CA PRO A 46 1.01 -0.97 -35.97
C PRO A 46 1.42 -1.24 -37.42
N ASP A 47 0.83 -2.28 -38.05
CA ASP A 47 1.06 -2.54 -39.48
C ASP A 47 0.83 -1.23 -40.26
N PRO A 48 1.85 -0.71 -40.97
CA PRO A 48 1.75 0.54 -41.72
C PRO A 48 0.60 0.55 -42.72
N ASN A 49 0.19 -0.62 -43.20
CA ASN A 49 -0.91 -0.80 -44.14
C ASN A 49 -2.27 -1.02 -43.46
N SER A 50 -2.30 -1.20 -42.14
CA SER A 50 -3.53 -1.32 -41.38
C SER A 50 -4.31 0.01 -41.40
N PRO A 51 -5.64 -0.03 -41.19
CA PRO A 51 -6.44 1.18 -41.07
C PRO A 51 -5.91 2.16 -40.01
N LEU A 52 -5.24 1.67 -38.95
CA LEU A 52 -4.64 2.50 -37.91
C LEU A 52 -3.29 3.10 -38.33
N GLY A 53 -2.45 2.35 -39.05
CA GLY A 53 -1.18 2.85 -39.62
C GLY A 53 -1.40 4.02 -40.58
N LYS A 54 -2.50 3.99 -41.34
CA LYS A 54 -2.89 5.07 -42.27
C LYS A 54 -3.45 6.33 -41.59
N ILE A 55 -3.90 6.24 -40.34
CA ILE A 55 -4.42 7.39 -39.57
C ILE A 55 -3.26 8.15 -38.91
N ALA A 56 -2.18 7.47 -38.54
CA ALA A 56 -0.99 8.09 -37.96
C ALA A 56 -0.26 9.05 -38.92
N GLU A 57 -0.52 8.96 -40.23
CA GLU A 57 0.09 9.82 -41.26
C GLU A 57 -0.77 11.06 -41.62
N LEU A 58 -1.97 11.21 -41.07
CA LEU A 58 -2.85 12.34 -41.39
C LEU A 58 -2.58 13.55 -40.47
N PRO A 59 -2.47 14.78 -41.01
CA PRO A 59 -2.37 15.99 -40.20
C PRO A 59 -3.65 16.19 -39.37
N VAL A 60 -3.46 16.58 -38.10
CA VAL A 60 -4.46 16.65 -37.00
C VAL A 60 -5.74 17.44 -37.32
N SER A 61 -5.76 18.22 -38.40
CA SER A 61 -6.87 19.10 -38.77
C SER A 61 -8.06 18.44 -39.49
N GLU A 62 -8.03 17.15 -39.84
CA GLU A 62 -9.10 16.53 -40.65
C GLU A 62 -9.83 15.33 -40.05
N VAL A 63 -9.58 14.96 -38.78
CA VAL A 63 -10.26 13.78 -38.19
C VAL A 63 -11.57 14.18 -37.51
N SER A 64 -12.69 14.08 -38.25
CA SER A 64 -14.04 14.06 -37.67
C SER A 64 -14.40 12.63 -37.28
N ILE A 65 -14.45 12.35 -35.97
CA ILE A 65 -14.85 11.04 -35.45
C ILE A 65 -16.37 11.01 -35.29
N GLU A 66 -17.07 10.41 -36.25
CA GLU A 66 -18.44 9.93 -36.02
C GLU A 66 -18.41 8.75 -35.05
N SER A 67 -19.28 8.77 -34.05
CA SER A 67 -19.38 7.74 -33.01
C SER A 67 -19.71 6.37 -33.60
N ALA A 68 -18.74 5.47 -33.65
CA ALA A 68 -18.96 4.08 -34.01
C ALA A 68 -19.65 3.31 -32.86
N PRO A 69 -20.57 2.38 -33.16
CA PRO A 69 -21.28 1.61 -32.15
C PRO A 69 -20.31 0.66 -31.40
N ALA A 70 -20.47 0.61 -30.08
CA ALA A 70 -19.61 -0.01 -29.07
C ALA A 70 -19.36 -1.54 -29.18
N ASN A 71 -19.63 -2.19 -30.31
CA ASN A 71 -19.69 -3.65 -30.43
C ASN A 71 -18.52 -4.31 -31.18
N LYS A 72 -17.35 -3.65 -31.33
CA LYS A 72 -16.19 -4.27 -32.02
C LYS A 72 -14.87 -4.33 -31.26
N MET A 73 -14.75 -3.75 -30.07
CA MET A 73 -13.58 -3.98 -29.19
C MET A 73 -13.77 -5.15 -28.21
N ALA A 74 -14.97 -5.73 -28.12
CA ALA A 74 -15.24 -6.90 -27.29
C ALA A 74 -14.81 -8.24 -27.94
N ALA A 75 -14.28 -8.23 -29.16
CA ALA A 75 -14.13 -9.45 -29.97
C ALA A 75 -12.70 -10.01 -30.08
N THR A 76 -11.70 -9.43 -29.42
CA THR A 76 -10.34 -9.99 -29.39
C THR A 76 -9.80 -10.12 -27.97
N VAL A 77 -10.57 -10.80 -27.12
CA VAL A 77 -10.04 -11.47 -25.93
C VAL A 77 -10.17 -12.97 -26.21
N GLN A 78 -9.25 -13.50 -27.02
CA GLN A 78 -9.10 -14.95 -27.09
C GLN A 78 -8.60 -15.41 -25.74
N ALA A 79 -9.44 -16.19 -25.05
CA ALA A 79 -9.11 -16.81 -23.78
C ALA A 79 -7.84 -17.67 -23.94
N LEU A 80 -6.70 -17.14 -23.51
CA LEU A 80 -5.57 -17.97 -23.13
C LEU A 80 -6.02 -18.73 -21.87
N LYS A 81 -6.53 -19.94 -22.07
CA LYS A 81 -6.72 -20.90 -20.99
C LYS A 81 -5.34 -21.19 -20.43
N LEU A 82 -5.08 -20.75 -19.20
CA LEU A 82 -4.00 -21.34 -18.42
C LEU A 82 -4.25 -22.86 -18.36
N PRO A 83 -3.29 -23.71 -18.76
CA PRO A 83 -3.40 -25.14 -18.54
C PRO A 83 -3.23 -25.42 -17.04
N GLY A 84 -4.33 -25.30 -16.31
CA GLY A 84 -4.45 -25.76 -14.93
C GLY A 84 -5.00 -27.17 -14.92
N LYS A 85 -4.18 -28.12 -14.43
CA LYS A 85 -4.68 -29.28 -13.70
C LYS A 85 -5.68 -28.75 -12.66
N ILE A 86 -6.84 -29.37 -12.50
CA ILE A 86 -7.73 -29.05 -11.38
C ILE A 86 -6.86 -29.13 -10.12
N VAL A 87 -6.68 -28.01 -9.42
CA VAL A 87 -5.97 -27.92 -8.14
C VAL A 87 -6.91 -28.53 -7.10
N SER A 88 -7.14 -29.86 -7.18
CA SER A 88 -8.03 -30.63 -6.31
C SER A 88 -7.31 -31.45 -5.24
N ASP A 89 -5.98 -31.37 -5.15
CA ASP A 89 -5.21 -32.34 -4.36
C ASP A 89 -4.61 -31.80 -3.06
N SER A 90 -5.02 -30.62 -2.59
CA SER A 90 -4.69 -30.17 -1.22
C SER A 90 -5.86 -30.48 -0.29
N THR A 91 -5.62 -31.34 0.69
CA THR A 91 -6.62 -31.77 1.69
C THR A 91 -7.04 -30.60 2.57
N ASP A 92 -8.33 -30.49 2.89
CA ASP A 92 -8.94 -29.42 3.71
C ASP A 92 -8.20 -29.15 5.04
N ASP A 93 -7.52 -30.17 5.59
CA ASP A 93 -6.70 -30.07 6.81
C ASP A 93 -5.45 -29.17 6.67
N GLU A 94 -4.83 -29.10 5.49
CA GLU A 94 -3.71 -28.17 5.24
C GLU A 94 -4.20 -26.73 5.21
N LEU A 95 -5.32 -26.47 4.51
CA LEU A 95 -5.98 -25.16 4.44
C LEU A 95 -6.44 -24.68 5.83
N PHE A 96 -6.97 -25.58 6.66
CA PHE A 96 -7.40 -25.28 8.02
C PHE A 96 -6.23 -24.83 8.90
N SER A 97 -5.05 -25.44 8.78
CA SER A 97 -3.88 -25.07 9.58
C SER A 97 -3.37 -23.65 9.28
N PHE A 98 -3.42 -23.21 8.00
CA PHE A 98 -3.05 -21.85 7.57
C PHE A 98 -4.07 -20.78 8.02
N SER A 99 -5.34 -21.16 8.19
CA SER A 99 -6.43 -20.24 8.57
C SER A 99 -6.38 -19.76 10.02
N THR A 100 -5.75 -20.54 10.92
CA THR A 100 -5.75 -20.26 12.37
C THR A 100 -4.98 -19.00 12.79
N GLY A 101 -4.20 -18.42 11.88
CA GLY A 101 -3.40 -17.22 12.15
C GLY A 101 -4.06 -15.89 11.79
N PHE A 102 -5.12 -15.86 10.98
CA PHE A 102 -5.65 -14.63 10.39
C PHE A 102 -7.10 -14.35 10.80
N THR A 103 -7.42 -13.08 11.06
CA THR A 103 -8.80 -12.67 11.33
C THR A 103 -9.66 -12.75 10.06
N PRO A 104 -11.00 -12.86 10.18
CA PRO A 104 -11.90 -12.82 9.03
C PRO A 104 -11.72 -11.56 8.18
N CYS A 105 -11.46 -10.43 8.85
CA CYS A 105 -11.14 -9.18 8.18
C CYS A 105 -9.81 -9.26 7.42
N GLU A 106 -8.71 -9.67 8.06
CA GLU A 106 -7.39 -9.80 7.41
C GLU A 106 -7.49 -10.66 6.14
N PHE A 107 -8.22 -11.77 6.22
CA PHE A 107 -8.46 -12.65 5.08
C PHE A 107 -9.25 -11.96 3.96
N ALA A 108 -10.31 -11.22 4.30
CA ALA A 108 -11.10 -10.47 3.33
C ALA A 108 -10.27 -9.37 2.64
N VAL A 109 -9.41 -8.66 3.39
CA VAL A 109 -8.47 -7.67 2.82
C VAL A 109 -7.50 -8.33 1.86
N GLY A 110 -6.87 -9.43 2.29
CA GLY A 110 -5.92 -10.17 1.45
C GLY A 110 -6.56 -10.65 0.16
N LYS A 111 -7.79 -11.17 0.24
CA LYS A 111 -8.54 -11.60 -0.95
C LYS A 111 -8.84 -10.44 -1.90
N ALA A 112 -9.32 -9.31 -1.38
CA ALA A 112 -9.58 -8.12 -2.20
C ALA A 112 -8.31 -7.61 -2.90
N MET A 113 -7.15 -7.75 -2.27
CA MET A 113 -5.87 -7.34 -2.84
C MET A 113 -5.33 -8.29 -3.90
N VAL A 114 -5.45 -9.60 -3.67
CA VAL A 114 -5.12 -10.59 -4.70
C VAL A 114 -6.04 -10.38 -5.92
N SER A 115 -7.33 -10.13 -5.70
CA SER A 115 -8.28 -9.78 -6.77
C SER A 115 -7.90 -8.48 -7.49
N ALA A 116 -7.46 -7.45 -6.76
CA ALA A 116 -6.97 -6.21 -7.38
C ALA A 116 -5.70 -6.43 -8.22
N GLY A 117 -4.76 -7.25 -7.73
CA GLY A 117 -3.56 -7.61 -8.47
C GLY A 117 -3.87 -8.40 -9.74
N PHE A 118 -4.73 -9.42 -9.65
CA PHE A 118 -5.16 -10.18 -10.82
C PHE A 118 -5.95 -9.36 -11.81
N PHE A 119 -6.76 -8.41 -11.35
CA PHE A 119 -7.43 -7.47 -12.26
C PHE A 119 -6.41 -6.67 -13.06
N VAL A 120 -5.36 -6.12 -12.43
CA VAL A 120 -4.35 -5.39 -13.18
C VAL A 120 -3.54 -6.30 -14.10
N LEU A 121 -3.21 -7.51 -13.65
CA LEU A 121 -2.54 -8.52 -14.49
C LEU A 121 -3.40 -8.92 -15.70
N SER A 122 -4.73 -8.95 -15.56
CA SER A 122 -5.65 -9.27 -16.67
C SER A 122 -5.62 -8.23 -17.78
N MET A 123 -5.33 -6.96 -17.44
CA MET A 123 -5.18 -5.88 -18.43
C MET A 123 -3.97 -6.10 -19.35
N VAL A 124 -2.98 -6.87 -18.92
CA VAL A 124 -1.80 -7.24 -19.71
C VAL A 124 -1.87 -8.70 -20.19
N GLY A 125 -3.06 -9.29 -20.19
CA GLY A 125 -3.32 -10.64 -20.71
C GLY A 125 -3.04 -11.78 -19.73
N ILE A 126 -2.57 -11.48 -18.51
CA ILE A 126 -2.37 -12.49 -17.46
C ILE A 126 -3.67 -12.67 -16.69
N ASN A 127 -4.43 -13.70 -17.04
CA ASN A 127 -5.67 -14.04 -16.34
C ASN A 127 -5.36 -14.93 -15.13
N GLY A 128 -5.88 -14.58 -13.96
CA GLY A 128 -5.80 -15.39 -12.75
C GLY A 128 -6.93 -15.07 -11.79
N SER A 129 -7.07 -15.84 -10.71
CA SER A 129 -8.14 -15.62 -9.73
C SER A 129 -7.67 -15.82 -8.29
N ALA A 130 -8.30 -15.10 -7.36
CA ALA A 130 -7.97 -15.09 -5.94
C ALA A 130 -8.44 -16.36 -5.20
N HIS A 131 -7.86 -17.51 -5.56
CA HIS A 131 -8.05 -18.76 -4.83
C HIS A 131 -7.43 -18.68 -3.44
N GLU A 132 -8.03 -19.37 -2.47
CA GLU A 132 -7.65 -19.28 -1.04
C GLU A 132 -6.17 -19.55 -0.80
N ARG A 133 -5.56 -20.51 -1.53
CA ARG A 133 -4.12 -20.79 -1.46
C ARG A 133 -3.24 -19.58 -1.83
N VAL A 134 -3.58 -18.86 -2.90
CA VAL A 134 -2.86 -17.65 -3.32
C VAL A 134 -3.02 -16.56 -2.27
N VAL A 135 -4.23 -16.45 -1.69
CA VAL A 135 -4.52 -15.51 -0.60
C VAL A 135 -3.69 -15.84 0.64
N TYR A 136 -3.54 -17.10 1.05
CA TYR A 136 -2.73 -17.46 2.21
C TYR A 136 -1.24 -17.14 2.01
N SER A 137 -0.67 -17.47 0.84
CA SER A 137 0.71 -17.08 0.50
C SER A 137 0.88 -15.57 0.49
N PHE A 138 -0.13 -14.84 0.00
CA PHE A 138 -0.16 -13.38 -0.01
C PHE A 138 -0.20 -12.78 1.40
N LEU A 139 -1.02 -13.35 2.28
CA LEU A 139 -1.30 -12.82 3.62
C LEU A 139 -0.07 -12.81 4.53
N GLN A 140 0.90 -13.72 4.34
CA GLN A 140 2.11 -13.77 5.17
C GLN A 140 3.01 -12.54 4.99
N GLU A 141 3.10 -11.99 3.78
CA GLU A 141 3.91 -10.81 3.48
C GLU A 141 3.14 -9.49 3.67
N PHE A 142 1.81 -9.59 3.75
CA PHE A 142 0.92 -8.45 3.59
C PHE A 142 0.52 -7.73 4.89
N ARG A 143 0.57 -8.41 6.06
CA ARG A 143 0.14 -7.83 7.34
C ARG A 143 0.62 -6.39 7.62
N PRO A 144 1.88 -6.00 7.34
CA PRO A 144 2.37 -4.66 7.68
C PRO A 144 1.69 -3.52 6.91
N VAL A 145 0.98 -3.81 5.82
CA VAL A 145 0.36 -2.80 4.94
C VAL A 145 -1.17 -2.89 4.90
N ALA A 146 -1.79 -3.78 5.69
CA ALA A 146 -3.22 -4.06 5.67
C ALA A 146 -4.12 -2.83 5.87
N ASP A 147 -3.82 -2.02 6.89
CA ASP A 147 -4.61 -0.83 7.22
C ASP A 147 -4.67 0.17 6.07
N LYS A 148 -3.55 0.32 5.34
CA LYS A 148 -3.45 1.27 4.23
C LYS A 148 -4.36 0.86 3.09
N PHE A 149 -4.44 -0.42 2.78
CA PHE A 149 -5.35 -0.93 1.74
C PHE A 149 -6.79 -0.90 2.19
N MET A 150 -7.08 -1.12 3.47
CA MET A 150 -8.44 -0.95 3.98
C MET A 150 -8.97 0.46 3.84
N ARG A 151 -8.15 1.48 4.11
CA ARG A 151 -8.53 2.88 3.85
C ARG A 151 -8.82 3.12 2.37
N LEU A 152 -8.03 2.51 1.47
CA LEU A 152 -8.26 2.60 0.02
C LEU A 152 -9.52 1.84 -0.41
N PHE A 153 -9.83 0.69 0.19
CA PHE A 153 -11.05 -0.08 -0.08
C PHE A 153 -12.31 0.64 0.40
N ASN A 154 -12.28 1.23 1.60
CA ASN A 154 -13.36 2.11 2.06
C ASN A 154 -13.57 3.29 1.11
N SER A 155 -12.47 3.92 0.65
CA SER A 155 -12.55 5.01 -0.33
C SER A 155 -13.09 4.54 -1.68
N PHE A 156 -12.74 3.32 -2.10
CA PHE A 156 -13.19 2.74 -3.35
C PHE A 156 -14.68 2.42 -3.28
N ASP A 157 -15.16 1.84 -2.17
CA ASP A 157 -16.57 1.53 -1.95
C ASP A 157 -17.42 2.81 -1.95
N ALA A 158 -16.98 3.82 -1.19
CA ALA A 158 -17.65 5.12 -1.09
C ALA A 158 -17.63 5.96 -2.38
N ALA A 159 -16.70 5.71 -3.31
CA ALA A 159 -16.61 6.45 -4.56
C ALA A 159 -17.82 6.19 -5.47
N VAL A 160 -18.42 7.27 -5.98
CA VAL A 160 -19.60 7.21 -6.86
C VAL A 160 -19.16 7.29 -8.32
N GLY A 161 -19.51 6.26 -9.09
CA GLY A 161 -19.20 6.16 -10.52
C GLY A 161 -17.84 5.51 -10.81
N PHE A 162 -17.71 4.91 -12.00
CA PHE A 162 -16.52 4.12 -12.37
C PHE A 162 -15.24 4.95 -12.48
N TYR A 163 -15.35 6.22 -12.91
CA TYR A 163 -14.19 7.10 -13.03
C TYR A 163 -13.56 7.42 -11.66
N GLU A 164 -14.36 7.75 -10.65
CA GLU A 164 -13.86 8.00 -9.29
C GLU A 164 -13.35 6.71 -8.63
N LYS A 165 -14.02 5.57 -8.84
CA LYS A 165 -13.52 4.25 -8.42
C LYS A 165 -12.17 3.94 -9.08
N ALA A 166 -11.99 4.25 -10.36
CA ALA A 166 -10.72 4.04 -11.08
C ALA A 166 -9.58 4.90 -10.54
N LYS A 167 -9.83 6.15 -10.13
CA LYS A 167 -8.83 6.99 -9.45
C LYS A 167 -8.38 6.40 -8.12
N VAL A 168 -9.31 5.90 -7.32
CA VAL A 168 -8.97 5.21 -6.07
C VAL A 168 -8.22 3.92 -6.38
N PHE A 169 -8.64 3.18 -7.41
CA PHE A 169 -7.99 1.95 -7.84
C PHE A 169 -6.56 2.17 -8.33
N PHE A 170 -6.25 3.29 -8.97
CA PHE A 170 -4.88 3.65 -9.32
C PHE A 170 -3.96 3.73 -8.08
N LYS A 171 -4.50 4.23 -6.94
CA LYS A 171 -3.77 4.22 -5.67
C LYS A 171 -3.61 2.80 -5.10
N ILE A 172 -4.61 1.94 -5.28
CA ILE A 172 -4.55 0.51 -4.91
C ILE A 172 -3.46 -0.20 -5.73
N ALA A 173 -3.48 -0.05 -7.06
CA ALA A 173 -2.48 -0.61 -7.96
C ALA A 173 -1.06 -0.09 -7.66
N GLY A 174 -0.92 1.21 -7.41
CA GLY A 174 0.36 1.81 -6.97
C GLY A 174 0.83 1.28 -5.62
N GLY A 175 -0.10 0.99 -4.70
CA GLY A 175 0.17 0.29 -3.46
C GLY A 175 0.72 -1.11 -3.70
N LEU A 176 0.06 -1.90 -4.56
CA LEU A 176 0.44 -3.27 -4.89
C LEU A 176 1.83 -3.34 -5.54
N TYR A 177 2.14 -2.40 -6.42
CA TYR A 177 3.45 -2.29 -7.06
C TYR A 177 4.55 -1.95 -6.04
N LYS A 178 4.33 -0.94 -5.18
CA LYS A 178 5.32 -0.48 -4.19
C LYS A 178 5.53 -1.47 -3.04
N ALA A 179 4.48 -2.21 -2.65
CA ALA A 179 4.55 -3.17 -1.55
C ALA A 179 5.15 -4.52 -1.98
N SER A 180 5.70 -4.64 -3.20
CA SER A 180 6.17 -5.91 -3.79
C SER A 180 5.09 -7.00 -3.92
N CYS A 181 3.82 -6.67 -3.69
CA CYS A 181 2.69 -7.60 -3.85
C CYS A 181 2.57 -8.08 -5.31
N LEU A 182 2.83 -7.19 -6.27
CA LEU A 182 2.82 -7.55 -7.69
C LEU A 182 3.92 -8.57 -8.02
N LYS A 183 5.12 -8.41 -7.45
CA LYS A 183 6.22 -9.37 -7.61
C LYS A 183 5.81 -10.76 -7.13
N MET A 184 5.10 -10.85 -6.00
CA MET A 184 4.63 -12.14 -5.45
C MET A 184 3.63 -12.83 -6.38
N LEU A 185 2.67 -12.06 -6.93
CA LEU A 185 1.71 -12.59 -7.89
C LEU A 185 2.39 -13.08 -9.17
N ILE A 186 3.35 -12.32 -9.69
CA ILE A 186 4.16 -12.72 -10.84
C ILE A 186 4.99 -13.97 -10.52
N LYS A 187 5.60 -14.04 -9.33
CA LYS A 187 6.35 -15.22 -8.88
C LYS A 187 5.48 -16.48 -8.87
N THR A 188 4.30 -16.38 -8.26
CA THR A 188 3.35 -17.50 -8.16
C THR A 188 2.96 -18.00 -9.55
N TRP A 189 2.76 -17.09 -10.50
CA TRP A 189 2.47 -17.45 -11.88
C TRP A 189 3.68 -18.04 -12.63
N ALA A 190 4.89 -17.49 -12.39
CA ALA A 190 6.14 -17.93 -13.02
C ALA A 190 6.54 -19.36 -12.66
N GLU A 191 6.09 -19.87 -11.50
CA GLU A 191 6.34 -21.26 -11.08
C GLU A 191 5.66 -22.30 -11.98
N GLU A 192 4.62 -21.92 -12.72
CA GLU A 192 3.82 -22.83 -13.56
C GLU A 192 3.98 -22.57 -15.08
N ALA A 193 4.50 -21.42 -15.46
CA ALA A 193 4.66 -21.00 -16.85
C ALA A 193 6.04 -21.39 -17.42
N ASN A 194 6.12 -21.56 -18.74
CA ASN A 194 7.41 -21.72 -19.40
C ASN A 194 8.30 -20.50 -19.13
N TRP A 195 9.61 -20.74 -18.94
CA TRP A 195 10.56 -19.70 -18.58
C TRP A 195 10.49 -18.47 -19.49
N PHE A 196 10.43 -18.69 -20.80
CA PHE A 196 10.44 -17.60 -21.78
C PHE A 196 9.10 -16.86 -21.82
N ASP A 197 7.99 -17.60 -21.73
CA ASP A 197 6.64 -17.04 -21.73
C ASP A 197 6.42 -16.16 -20.50
N TRP A 198 6.83 -16.62 -19.31
CA TRP A 198 6.65 -15.83 -18.11
C TRP A 198 7.56 -14.61 -18.07
N ALA A 199 8.83 -14.75 -18.48
CA ALA A 199 9.77 -13.64 -18.51
C ALA A 199 9.30 -12.54 -19.47
N SER A 200 8.85 -12.92 -20.68
CA SER A 200 8.30 -11.99 -21.66
C SER A 200 7.07 -11.26 -21.13
N THR A 201 6.10 -12.00 -20.59
CA THR A 201 4.84 -11.39 -20.13
C THR A 201 5.03 -10.55 -18.86
N ALA A 202 5.93 -10.95 -17.96
CA ALA A 202 6.27 -10.15 -16.78
C ALA A 202 6.98 -8.85 -17.17
N ALA A 203 7.86 -8.88 -18.19
CA ALA A 203 8.49 -7.67 -18.72
C ALA A 203 7.46 -6.74 -19.36
N ILE A 204 6.50 -7.26 -20.13
CA ILE A 204 5.36 -6.48 -20.66
C ILE A 204 4.56 -5.85 -19.52
N ALA A 205 4.21 -6.63 -18.50
CA ALA A 205 3.47 -6.14 -17.34
C ALA A 205 4.21 -4.96 -16.68
N ILE A 206 5.49 -5.13 -16.34
CA ILE A 206 6.30 -4.10 -15.67
C ILE A 206 6.45 -2.85 -16.56
N ALA A 207 6.67 -3.02 -17.86
CA ALA A 207 6.75 -1.91 -18.81
C ALA A 207 5.42 -1.14 -18.85
N GLN A 208 4.30 -1.83 -18.95
CA GLN A 208 2.96 -1.23 -18.95
C GLN A 208 2.68 -0.46 -17.65
N PHE A 209 3.04 -1.03 -16.50
CA PHE A 209 2.95 -0.34 -15.21
C PHE A 209 3.79 0.93 -15.18
N THR A 210 4.99 0.90 -15.75
CA THR A 210 5.87 2.08 -15.82
C THR A 210 5.22 3.19 -16.65
N VAL A 211 4.63 2.87 -17.80
CA VAL A 211 3.88 3.82 -18.64
C VAL A 211 2.66 4.38 -17.91
N TRP A 212 1.90 3.52 -17.23
CA TRP A 212 0.74 3.95 -16.44
C TRP A 212 1.11 4.94 -15.33
N PHE A 213 2.22 4.72 -14.63
CA PHE A 213 2.68 5.65 -13.60
C PHE A 213 3.37 6.90 -14.15
N ALA A 214 4.01 6.82 -15.34
CA ALA A 214 4.63 7.97 -15.99
C ALA A 214 3.62 9.02 -16.45
N THR A 215 2.38 8.62 -16.77
CA THR A 215 1.28 9.51 -17.20
C THR A 215 0.44 10.05 -16.04
N GLU A 216 0.98 10.05 -14.81
CA GLU A 216 0.24 10.37 -13.58
C GLU A 216 -1.05 9.54 -13.41
N GLY A 217 -1.13 8.37 -14.07
CA GLY A 217 -2.28 7.48 -14.04
C GLY A 217 -3.40 7.81 -15.01
N ILE A 218 -3.29 8.83 -15.87
CA ILE A 218 -4.41 9.24 -16.75
C ILE A 218 -4.85 8.08 -17.66
N ALA A 219 -3.89 7.43 -18.33
CA ALA A 219 -4.18 6.31 -19.23
C ALA A 219 -4.77 5.12 -18.46
N PHE A 220 -4.19 4.79 -17.30
CA PHE A 220 -4.66 3.73 -16.43
C PHE A 220 -6.10 3.98 -15.94
N ILE A 221 -6.38 5.19 -15.46
CA ILE A 221 -7.70 5.54 -14.91
C ILE A 221 -8.77 5.41 -15.98
N ALA A 222 -8.51 5.84 -17.21
CA ALA A 222 -9.47 5.72 -18.31
C ALA A 222 -9.76 4.25 -18.66
N GLU A 223 -8.72 3.44 -18.77
CA GLU A 223 -8.84 2.01 -19.09
C GLU A 223 -9.55 1.24 -17.97
N VAL A 224 -9.17 1.48 -16.71
CA VAL A 224 -9.81 0.88 -15.54
C VAL A 224 -11.26 1.33 -15.40
N ALA A 225 -11.58 2.60 -15.65
CA ALA A 225 -12.97 3.06 -15.59
C ALA A 225 -13.87 2.29 -16.57
N LEU A 226 -13.34 1.89 -17.73
CA LEU A 226 -14.05 1.08 -18.71
C LEU A 226 -14.18 -0.37 -18.25
N LEU A 227 -13.09 -0.97 -17.75
CA LEU A 227 -13.03 -2.38 -17.36
C LEU A 227 -13.71 -2.68 -16.02
N LEU A 228 -13.81 -1.72 -15.11
CA LEU A 228 -14.47 -1.92 -13.81
C LEU A 228 -15.95 -2.28 -13.95
N ALA A 229 -16.60 -1.89 -15.05
CA ALA A 229 -17.99 -2.25 -15.31
C ALA A 229 -18.21 -3.77 -15.42
N SER A 230 -17.19 -4.54 -15.83
CA SER A 230 -17.22 -6.00 -15.92
C SER A 230 -16.43 -6.71 -14.83
N ALA A 231 -15.75 -5.96 -13.94
CA ALA A 231 -14.88 -6.49 -12.89
C ALA A 231 -15.67 -6.94 -11.62
N GLY A 232 -16.73 -7.73 -11.80
CA GLY A 232 -17.63 -8.12 -10.72
C GLY A 232 -16.94 -8.81 -9.54
N PHE A 233 -15.93 -9.65 -9.80
CA PHE A 233 -15.16 -10.34 -8.75
C PHE A 233 -14.37 -9.36 -7.87
N LEU A 234 -13.71 -8.38 -8.48
CA LEU A 234 -12.93 -7.37 -7.79
C LEU A 234 -13.83 -6.52 -6.89
N ILE A 235 -14.93 -6.03 -7.45
CA ILE A 235 -15.89 -5.20 -6.71
C ILE A 235 -16.47 -6.00 -5.54
N ALA A 236 -16.88 -7.25 -5.77
CA ALA A 236 -17.44 -8.10 -4.73
C ALA A 236 -16.45 -8.36 -3.58
N ASP A 237 -15.18 -8.63 -3.88
CA ASP A 237 -14.17 -8.87 -2.84
C ASP A 237 -13.83 -7.58 -2.07
N ILE A 238 -13.75 -6.41 -2.73
CA ILE A 238 -13.54 -5.12 -2.04
C ILE A 238 -14.72 -4.81 -1.12
N VAL A 239 -15.96 -4.94 -1.60
CA VAL A 239 -17.17 -4.73 -0.79
C VAL A 239 -17.22 -5.71 0.38
N LYS A 240 -16.84 -6.98 0.15
CA LYS A 240 -16.74 -7.98 1.22
C LYS A 240 -15.70 -7.58 2.26
N ALA A 241 -14.53 -7.09 1.84
CA ALA A 241 -13.51 -6.59 2.77
C ALA A 241 -14.07 -5.44 3.62
N VAL A 242 -14.72 -4.46 3.00
CA VAL A 242 -15.35 -3.32 3.71
C VAL A 242 -16.43 -3.79 4.70
N ASN A 243 -17.27 -4.75 4.32
CA ASN A 243 -18.38 -5.22 5.16
C ASN A 243 -17.92 -6.13 6.32
N VAL A 244 -16.94 -7.00 6.07
CA VAL A 244 -16.43 -7.94 7.09
C VAL A 244 -15.55 -7.20 8.08
N CYS A 245 -14.74 -6.25 7.60
CA CYS A 245 -13.93 -5.40 8.46
C CYS A 245 -14.81 -4.31 9.08
N THR A 246 -15.48 -4.64 10.18
CA THR A 246 -16.13 -3.61 11.01
C THR A 246 -15.09 -2.58 11.46
N ALA A 247 -15.53 -1.34 11.70
CA ALA A 247 -14.63 -0.26 12.12
C ALA A 247 -13.76 -0.66 13.33
N ASP A 248 -14.24 -1.55 14.21
CA ASP A 248 -13.53 -1.97 15.42
C ASP A 248 -12.41 -3.02 15.19
N GLU A 249 -12.47 -3.82 14.11
CA GLU A 249 -11.47 -4.85 13.80
C GLU A 249 -10.31 -4.34 12.94
N CYS A 250 -10.53 -3.23 12.22
CA CYS A 250 -9.54 -2.58 11.36
C CYS A 250 -9.15 -1.16 11.80
N THR A 251 -9.70 -0.66 12.90
CA THR A 251 -9.09 0.50 13.56
C THR A 251 -7.68 0.10 14.00
N PRO A 252 -6.61 0.84 13.62
CA PRO A 252 -5.35 0.71 14.33
C PRO A 252 -5.68 0.79 15.81
N ALA A 253 -5.22 -0.19 16.61
CA ALA A 253 -5.66 -0.38 18.00
C ALA A 253 -5.85 1.00 18.65
N LYS A 254 -7.11 1.36 18.88
CA LYS A 254 -7.47 2.70 19.34
C LYS A 254 -6.64 2.93 20.59
N ALA A 255 -5.64 3.81 20.51
CA ALA A 255 -4.86 4.16 21.68
C ALA A 255 -5.89 4.54 22.75
N PRO A 256 -5.82 3.95 23.96
CA PRO A 256 -6.83 4.22 24.97
C PRO A 256 -6.91 5.74 25.07
N VAL A 257 -8.06 6.32 24.70
CA VAL A 257 -8.29 7.78 24.56
C VAL A 257 -8.10 8.50 25.89
N GLU A 258 -7.81 7.72 26.92
CA GLU A 258 -7.46 8.12 28.24
C GLU A 258 -5.98 8.43 28.39
N ASN A 259 -5.03 7.95 27.56
CA ASN A 259 -3.58 8.05 27.81
C ASN A 259 -2.80 8.92 26.79
N PHE A 260 -1.54 9.25 27.10
CA PHE A 260 -0.63 10.02 26.22
C PHE A 260 0.03 9.19 25.10
N THR A 261 -0.33 7.92 24.92
CA THR A 261 0.13 7.15 23.76
C THR A 261 -0.62 7.64 22.52
N PRO A 262 0.05 8.12 21.46
CA PRO A 262 -0.61 8.58 20.25
C PRO A 262 -1.36 7.46 19.54
N ALA A 263 -2.46 7.80 18.86
CA ALA A 263 -3.12 6.89 17.94
C ALA A 263 -2.39 6.83 16.60
N GLY A 264 -2.65 5.79 15.81
CA GLY A 264 -2.25 5.71 14.41
C GLY A 264 -1.59 4.39 14.02
N SER A 265 -1.28 4.27 12.74
CA SER A 265 -0.80 3.02 12.12
C SER A 265 0.58 2.54 12.62
N PHE A 266 1.36 3.41 13.27
CA PHE A 266 2.67 3.02 13.80
C PHE A 266 2.58 1.90 14.85
N ILE A 267 1.48 1.80 15.60
CA ILE A 267 1.27 0.80 16.65
C ILE A 267 1.38 -0.63 16.11
N ASN A 268 0.98 -0.85 14.86
CA ASN A 268 0.96 -2.17 14.24
C ASN A 268 2.34 -2.63 13.72
N SER A 269 3.31 -1.71 13.69
CA SER A 269 4.61 -1.94 13.05
C SER A 269 5.79 -1.41 13.87
N ALA A 270 5.54 -1.02 15.12
CA ALA A 270 6.55 -0.48 16.01
C ALA A 270 6.49 -1.15 17.39
N ASP A 271 7.66 -1.51 17.90
CA ASP A 271 7.85 -2.07 19.23
C ASP A 271 8.43 -1.01 20.18
N ASN A 272 8.39 -1.26 21.49
CA ASN A 272 8.99 -0.40 22.51
C ASN A 272 8.55 1.07 22.44
N VAL A 273 7.25 1.29 22.24
CA VAL A 273 6.65 2.62 22.17
C VAL A 273 6.80 3.34 23.51
N LEU A 274 7.43 4.51 23.49
CA LEU A 274 7.71 5.32 24.67
C LEU A 274 7.41 6.79 24.39
N VAL A 275 6.64 7.41 25.26
CA VAL A 275 6.39 8.86 25.28
C VAL A 275 7.10 9.45 26.49
N THR A 276 8.05 10.34 26.24
CA THR A 276 8.89 10.95 27.29
C THR A 276 8.73 12.46 27.29
N LEU A 277 8.47 13.00 28.48
CA LEU A 277 8.49 14.43 28.78
C LEU A 277 9.89 14.82 29.27
N PHE A 278 10.45 15.86 28.67
CA PHE A 278 11.70 16.50 29.05
C PHE A 278 11.40 17.93 29.47
N ALA A 279 12.01 18.39 30.55
CA ALA A 279 11.97 19.79 30.95
C ALA A 279 13.18 20.14 31.83
N GLN A 280 13.56 21.41 31.83
CA GLN A 280 14.46 21.97 32.83
C GLN A 280 13.64 22.55 33.97
N CYS A 281 13.59 21.86 35.10
CA CYS A 281 12.74 22.17 36.24
C CYS A 281 13.49 23.01 37.29
N LYS A 282 12.87 24.08 37.78
CA LYS A 282 13.45 24.92 38.84
C LYS A 282 13.38 24.19 40.20
N ASN A 283 14.51 24.00 40.85
CA ASN A 283 14.57 23.45 42.22
C ASN A 283 14.33 24.53 43.29
N LYS A 284 14.30 24.16 44.57
CA LYS A 284 14.10 25.10 45.70
C LYS A 284 15.19 26.16 45.82
N ALA A 285 16.41 25.86 45.35
CA ALA A 285 17.51 26.83 45.28
C ALA A 285 17.36 27.83 44.11
N GLY A 286 16.32 27.66 43.28
CA GLY A 286 16.05 28.50 42.12
C GLY A 286 16.85 28.14 40.87
N VAL A 287 17.59 27.03 40.89
CA VAL A 287 18.42 26.54 39.78
C VAL A 287 17.60 25.60 38.91
N TYR A 288 17.74 25.72 37.60
CA TYR A 288 17.11 24.81 36.64
C TYR A 288 17.96 23.54 36.48
N VAL A 289 17.31 22.38 36.60
CA VAL A 289 17.93 21.06 36.47
C VAL A 289 17.17 20.24 35.44
N ASP A 290 17.89 19.50 34.59
CA ASP A 290 17.27 18.62 33.61
C ASP A 290 16.47 17.51 34.32
N SER A 291 15.24 17.31 33.87
CA SER A 291 14.33 16.30 34.39
C SER A 291 13.58 15.60 33.27
N THR A 292 13.36 14.30 33.44
CA THR A 292 12.68 13.45 32.47
C THR A 292 11.61 12.61 33.16
N LEU A 293 10.51 12.36 32.44
CA LEU A 293 9.40 11.56 32.93
C LEU A 293 8.79 10.76 31.79
N ASN A 294 8.70 9.43 31.96
CA ASN A 294 7.96 8.56 31.03
C ASN A 294 6.46 8.75 31.26
N ILE A 295 5.75 9.27 30.27
CA ILE A 295 4.32 9.56 30.35
C ILE A 295 3.45 8.60 29.51
N THR A 296 4.03 7.56 28.92
CA THR A 296 3.36 6.64 27.95
C THR A 296 1.98 6.16 28.42
N ASN A 297 1.91 5.66 29.65
CA ASN A 297 0.73 5.01 30.20
C ASN A 297 -0.04 5.87 31.20
N ILE A 298 0.23 7.18 31.26
CA ILE A 298 -0.53 8.04 32.18
C ILE A 298 -1.80 8.52 31.51
N ALA A 299 -2.86 8.61 32.31
CA ALA A 299 -4.09 9.20 31.84
C ALA A 299 -3.90 10.72 31.58
N THR A 300 -4.47 11.22 30.51
CA THR A 300 -4.56 12.61 30.03
C THR A 300 -5.25 13.57 31.01
N ILE A 301 -5.91 13.02 32.03
CA ILE A 301 -6.45 13.77 33.18
C ILE A 301 -5.43 13.96 34.31
N LYS A 302 -4.35 13.16 34.33
CA LYS A 302 -3.29 13.29 35.32
C LYS A 302 -2.40 14.48 34.98
N GLN A 303 -1.91 15.12 36.03
CA GLN A 303 -1.02 16.26 35.92
C GLN A 303 0.41 15.85 36.21
N VAL A 304 1.33 16.67 35.74
CA VAL A 304 2.74 16.60 36.06
C VAL A 304 3.11 17.84 36.84
N ASP A 305 3.77 17.68 37.96
CA ASP A 305 4.26 18.78 38.78
C ASP A 305 5.78 18.80 38.82
N ASN A 306 6.33 19.96 39.16
CA ASN A 306 7.73 20.10 39.49
C ASN A 306 7.90 20.02 41.01
N ALA A 307 8.46 18.92 41.50
CA ALA A 307 8.84 18.72 42.88
C ALA A 307 10.36 18.89 43.03
N ASP A 308 10.79 20.10 43.38
CA ASP A 308 12.20 20.42 43.70
C ASP A 308 13.19 20.09 42.57
N GLY A 309 12.84 20.48 41.33
CA GLY A 309 13.66 20.21 40.14
C GLY A 309 13.38 18.85 39.50
N LYS A 310 12.36 18.11 39.96
CA LYS A 310 11.99 16.79 39.43
C LYS A 310 10.54 16.77 38.94
N LEU A 311 10.34 16.31 37.70
CA LEU A 311 9.02 15.99 37.17
C LEU A 311 8.42 14.80 37.93
N VAL A 312 7.23 14.96 38.48
CA VAL A 312 6.50 13.93 39.20
C VAL A 312 5.03 13.90 38.79
N PHE A 313 4.39 12.74 38.88
CA PHE A 313 2.94 12.66 38.70
C PHE A 313 2.22 13.29 39.88
N ALA A 314 1.23 14.12 39.57
CA ALA A 314 0.34 14.72 40.52
C ALA A 314 -1.09 14.16 40.37
N PRO A 315 -1.93 14.26 41.42
CA PRO A 315 -3.35 13.93 41.33
C PRO A 315 -4.03 14.72 40.20
N ALA A 316 -5.08 14.16 39.62
CA ALA A 316 -5.89 14.85 38.63
C ALA A 316 -6.66 16.00 39.31
N THR A 317 -6.33 17.25 39.00
CA THR A 317 -7.00 18.44 39.58
C THR A 317 -7.62 19.38 38.54
N GLY A 318 -7.67 18.99 37.27
CA GLY A 318 -8.12 19.91 36.21
C GLY A 318 -8.56 19.24 34.91
N SER A 319 -8.71 20.06 33.88
CA SER A 319 -9.18 19.67 32.54
C SER A 319 -8.22 18.69 31.86
N LYS A 320 -8.78 17.84 31.00
CA LYS A 320 -8.03 16.93 30.11
C LYS A 320 -7.04 17.73 29.26
N ALA A 321 -5.82 17.21 29.10
CA ALA A 321 -4.87 17.78 28.14
C ALA A 321 -5.46 17.73 26.71
N THR A 322 -5.15 18.73 25.88
CA THR A 322 -5.57 18.79 24.47
C THR A 322 -4.41 18.47 23.51
N THR A 323 -3.17 18.57 23.98
CA THR A 323 -1.94 18.17 23.29
C THR A 323 -1.20 17.10 24.08
N PHE A 324 -0.11 16.55 23.53
CA PHE A 324 0.72 15.58 24.24
C PHE A 324 1.53 16.16 25.39
N THR A 325 1.48 17.48 25.62
CA THR A 325 2.08 18.11 26.79
C THR A 325 1.10 18.04 27.97
N PRO A 326 1.42 17.34 29.09
CA PRO A 326 0.52 17.24 30.24
C PRO A 326 0.21 18.59 30.91
N ASN A 327 -0.90 18.67 31.64
CA ASN A 327 -1.19 19.83 32.48
C ASN A 327 -0.41 19.76 33.81
N GLY A 328 -0.26 20.89 34.52
CA GLY A 328 0.28 20.95 35.88
C GLY A 328 1.30 22.07 36.12
N SER A 329 1.80 22.17 37.35
CA SER A 329 2.61 23.30 37.83
C SER A 329 4.02 23.37 37.21
N TYR A 330 4.50 22.27 36.63
CA TYR A 330 5.81 22.26 35.97
C TYR A 330 5.86 23.27 34.82
N ARG A 331 4.73 23.56 34.15
CA ARG A 331 4.67 24.51 33.03
C ARG A 331 5.06 25.93 33.42
N SER A 332 4.76 26.36 34.65
CA SER A 332 5.11 27.69 35.15
C SER A 332 6.46 27.73 35.87
N SER A 333 7.05 26.58 36.18
CA SER A 333 8.27 26.45 36.98
C SER A 333 9.41 25.75 36.23
N SER A 334 9.25 25.51 34.93
CA SER A 334 10.22 24.83 34.07
C SER A 334 10.35 25.54 32.73
N GLN A 335 11.45 25.26 32.03
CA GLN A 335 11.74 25.77 30.69
C GLN A 335 12.14 24.61 29.76
N ASN A 336 12.23 24.87 28.45
CA ASN A 336 12.64 23.89 27.44
C ASN A 336 11.80 22.60 27.49
N ILE A 337 10.47 22.76 27.64
CA ILE A 337 9.53 21.66 27.74
C ILE A 337 9.40 20.99 26.37
N LYS A 338 9.61 19.67 26.32
CA LYS A 338 9.56 18.88 25.09
C LYS A 338 8.94 17.51 25.36
N VAL A 339 8.09 17.04 24.44
CA VAL A 339 7.55 15.69 24.46
C VAL A 339 7.95 14.95 23.20
N THR A 340 8.57 13.79 23.36
CA THR A 340 8.94 12.94 22.22
C THR A 340 8.25 11.59 22.28
N LEU A 341 7.77 11.14 21.13
CA LEU A 341 7.48 9.73 20.87
C LEU A 341 8.75 9.05 20.36
N SER A 342 9.13 7.94 20.94
CA SER A 342 10.17 7.06 20.40
C SER A 342 9.63 5.64 20.27
N ALA A 343 10.01 4.94 19.20
CA ALA A 343 9.66 3.55 19.00
C ALA A 343 10.67 2.84 18.08
N ALA A 344 10.75 1.52 18.19
CA ALA A 344 11.52 0.65 17.31
C ALA A 344 10.63 0.24 16.12
N CYS A 345 10.75 0.95 15.00
CA CYS A 345 9.83 0.85 13.86
C CYS A 345 10.38 -0.11 12.78
N LYS A 346 9.54 -0.99 12.24
CA LYS A 346 9.91 -1.83 11.09
C LYS A 346 9.90 -1.01 9.80
N ASN A 347 10.94 -1.13 8.99
CA ASN A 347 11.01 -0.55 7.65
C ASN A 347 10.46 -1.52 6.59
N MET A 348 10.40 -1.10 5.32
CA MET A 348 9.87 -1.91 4.21
C MET A 348 10.69 -3.19 3.94
N GLN A 349 11.94 -3.23 4.40
CA GLN A 349 12.80 -4.42 4.33
C GLN A 349 12.61 -5.36 5.54
N GLY A 350 11.70 -5.03 6.47
CA GLY A 350 11.47 -5.78 7.71
C GLY A 350 12.49 -5.50 8.81
N ASN A 351 13.49 -4.64 8.57
CA ASN A 351 14.48 -4.28 9.57
C ASN A 351 13.89 -3.31 10.60
N THR A 352 14.30 -3.47 11.85
CA THR A 352 13.87 -2.58 12.93
C THR A 352 14.82 -1.38 13.02
N VAL A 353 14.26 -0.17 13.02
CA VAL A 353 14.97 1.10 13.08
C VAL A 353 14.38 1.94 14.21
N ASN A 354 15.23 2.44 15.11
CA ASN A 354 14.78 3.36 16.16
C ASN A 354 14.39 4.70 15.52
N SER A 355 13.19 5.17 15.83
CA SER A 355 12.68 6.45 15.37
C SER A 355 12.21 7.30 16.54
N VAL A 356 12.38 8.62 16.41
CA VAL A 356 11.97 9.61 17.40
C VAL A 356 11.25 10.74 16.68
N LEU A 357 10.09 11.15 17.21
CA LEU A 357 9.27 12.23 16.71
C LEU A 357 8.95 13.20 17.85
N ASP A 358 9.14 14.50 17.59
CA ASP A 358 8.67 15.55 18.49
C ASP A 358 7.15 15.72 18.34
N ILE A 359 6.43 15.56 19.45
CA ILE A 359 4.97 15.64 19.48
C ILE A 359 4.47 16.70 20.47
N THR A 360 5.35 17.61 20.93
CA THR A 360 5.09 18.58 22.00
C THR A 360 3.76 19.33 21.82
N ASP A 361 3.58 19.92 20.63
CA ASP A 361 2.40 20.74 20.29
C ASP A 361 1.36 19.97 19.46
N LEU A 362 1.57 18.67 19.26
CA LEU A 362 0.66 17.86 18.48
C LEU A 362 -0.64 17.65 19.28
N ALA A 363 -1.79 17.92 18.63
CA ALA A 363 -3.09 17.65 19.23
C ALA A 363 -3.25 16.14 19.47
N LEU A 364 -3.86 15.75 20.60
CA LEU A 364 -4.09 14.34 20.94
C LEU A 364 -4.97 13.60 19.91
N SER A 365 -5.71 14.33 19.07
CA SER A 365 -6.53 13.78 18.00
C SER A 365 -5.76 13.49 16.70
N LYS A 366 -4.46 13.79 16.63
CA LYS A 366 -3.65 13.53 15.44
C LYS A 366 -3.06 12.13 15.50
N GLU A 367 -3.09 11.46 14.36
CA GLU A 367 -2.54 10.12 14.19
C GLU A 367 -1.06 10.18 13.78
N ILE A 368 -0.31 9.14 14.15
CA ILE A 368 1.08 8.95 13.79
C ILE A 368 1.22 7.65 12.98
N ALA A 369 1.97 7.71 11.90
CA ALA A 369 2.32 6.56 11.06
C ALA A 369 3.78 6.17 11.23
N ASN A 370 4.04 4.89 10.98
CA ASN A 370 5.38 4.42 10.64
C ASN A 370 5.54 4.47 9.11
N ALA A 371 6.32 5.45 8.62
CA ALA A 371 6.67 5.60 7.22
C ALA A 371 8.07 5.03 6.96
N ASN A 372 8.15 3.73 6.67
CA ASN A 372 9.40 3.04 6.34
C ASN A 372 10.48 3.15 7.45
N GLY A 373 10.10 2.83 8.69
CA GLY A 373 10.99 2.92 9.85
C GLY A 373 11.10 4.32 10.45
N GLN A 374 10.30 5.28 9.99
CA GLN A 374 10.28 6.65 10.52
C GLN A 374 8.88 7.04 11.01
N LEU A 375 8.78 7.47 12.26
CA LEU A 375 7.56 8.05 12.83
C LEU A 375 7.24 9.39 12.14
N LYS A 376 6.01 9.55 11.64
CA LYS A 376 5.52 10.79 11.02
C LYS A 376 4.08 11.06 11.40
N VAL A 377 3.70 12.33 11.45
CA VAL A 377 2.29 12.72 11.63
C VAL A 377 1.51 12.36 10.36
N GLU A 378 0.36 11.70 10.50
CA GLU A 378 -0.49 11.37 9.36
C GLU A 378 -1.24 12.62 8.83
N GLY A 379 -1.30 12.75 7.50
CA GLY A 379 -2.02 13.83 6.83
C GLY A 379 -1.25 15.16 6.71
N GLN A 380 0.08 15.13 6.81
CA GLN A 380 0.98 16.23 6.41
C GLN A 380 1.62 16.00 5.04
#